data_AF-A0A8S3DLZ8-F1
#
_entry.id   AF-A0A8S3DLZ8-F1
#
_cell.length_a   1.000
_cell.length_b   1.000
_cell.length_c   1.000
_cell.angle_alpha   90.00
_cell.angle_beta   90.00
_cell.angle_gamma   90.00
#
_symmetry.space_group_name_H-M   'P 1'
#
loop_
_entity.id
_entity.type
_entity.pdbx_description
1 polymer ?
#
loop_
_entity_poly.entity_id
_entity_poly.type
_entity_poly.pdbx_seq_one_letter_code
_entity_poly.pdbx_strand_id
1 'polypeptide(L)'
;LTEQPVLPRPRRPPQRYDININSVNYTSCTNYYRKIYVETLESIINLLRNRFTQRNFKLLCEVENFILSICNKPPDGSNDHIGVIIEFCRHDINVEKLKVESFMISDFFKAAINTNQMKIKQITKISTVCEILNTRKIGKEMFQEFDKLIRLYLTIPVTTATAERAFSTLNRVKNALRTSMTQSRLNHCLLAHIYKEKLDKIDPNQIMSKFILSNEKRKTFFGLMF
;
A
#
# COMPACT_ATOMS: atom_id res chain seq x y z
N LEU A 1 22.61 25.38 -24.28
CA LEU A 1 21.16 25.07 -24.37
C LEU A 1 20.40 26.33 -24.84
N THR A 2 20.74 26.85 -26.02
CA THR A 2 20.29 28.18 -26.51
C THR A 2 19.88 28.14 -27.99
N GLU A 3 19.48 26.97 -28.49
CA GLU A 3 18.90 26.85 -29.82
C GLU A 3 17.38 26.90 -29.72
N GLN A 4 16.75 27.67 -30.62
CA GLN A 4 15.30 27.79 -30.66
C GLN A 4 14.67 26.46 -31.10
N PRO A 5 13.52 26.06 -30.52
CA PRO A 5 12.91 24.78 -30.80
C PRO A 5 12.43 24.69 -32.25
N VAL A 6 12.94 23.71 -33.00
CA VAL A 6 12.57 23.41 -34.40
C VAL A 6 11.53 22.30 -34.44
N LEU A 7 10.68 22.30 -35.49
CA LEU A 7 9.74 21.20 -35.74
C LEU A 7 10.51 19.91 -36.07
N PRO A 8 10.19 18.77 -35.42
CA PRO A 8 10.80 17.50 -35.76
C PRO A 8 10.39 17.06 -37.17
N ARG A 9 11.31 16.38 -37.86
CA ARG A 9 11.09 15.88 -39.21
C ARG A 9 9.88 14.93 -39.23
N PRO A 10 8.87 15.17 -40.09
CA PRO A 10 7.72 14.27 -40.20
C PRO A 10 8.19 12.89 -40.64
N ARG A 11 7.89 11.86 -39.84
CA ARG A 11 8.13 10.45 -40.19
C ARG A 11 6.84 9.88 -40.73
N ARG A 12 6.91 9.24 -41.90
CA ARG A 12 5.78 8.45 -42.41
C ARG A 12 5.64 7.20 -41.52
N PRO A 13 4.43 6.87 -41.06
CA PRO A 13 4.21 5.63 -40.33
C PRO A 13 4.55 4.43 -41.24
N PRO A 14 5.00 3.30 -40.67
CA PRO A 14 5.21 2.07 -41.45
C PRO A 14 3.90 1.65 -42.12
N GLN A 15 3.95 1.17 -43.37
CA GLN A 15 2.78 0.85 -44.19
C GLN A 15 1.76 -0.10 -43.52
N ARG A 16 2.21 -0.94 -42.58
CA ARG A 16 1.36 -1.84 -41.78
C ARG A 16 0.39 -1.10 -40.84
N TYR A 17 0.69 0.14 -40.48
CA TYR A 17 -0.08 0.99 -39.56
C TYR A 17 -0.68 2.21 -40.27
N ASP A 18 -0.60 2.27 -41.60
CA ASP A 18 -1.06 3.40 -42.41
C ASP A 18 -2.58 3.35 -42.54
N ILE A 19 -3.26 3.66 -41.45
CA ILE A 19 -4.68 4.02 -41.45
C ILE A 19 -4.69 5.40 -42.08
N ASN A 20 -5.35 5.55 -43.24
CA ASN A 20 -5.37 6.68 -44.17
C ASN A 20 -5.83 8.04 -43.53
N ILE A 21 -5.18 8.43 -42.44
CA ILE A 21 -5.45 9.58 -41.60
C ILE A 21 -4.43 10.64 -42.04
N ASN A 22 -4.93 11.76 -42.54
CA ASN A 22 -4.09 12.89 -42.93
C ASN A 22 -3.11 13.24 -41.81
N SER A 23 -1.81 13.20 -42.09
CA SER A 23 -0.78 13.61 -41.13
C SER A 23 -1.03 15.05 -40.73
N VAL A 24 -1.31 15.30 -39.46
CA VAL A 24 -1.53 16.66 -38.93
C VAL A 24 -0.25 17.47 -39.14
N ASN A 25 -0.28 18.40 -40.10
CA ASN A 25 0.82 19.31 -40.37
C ASN A 25 0.69 20.52 -39.42
N TYR A 26 1.66 20.69 -38.52
CA TYR A 26 1.65 21.81 -37.57
C TYR A 26 2.27 23.05 -38.21
N THR A 27 1.54 24.17 -38.20
CA THR A 27 1.97 25.45 -38.81
C THR A 27 2.99 26.21 -37.96
N SER A 28 3.15 25.89 -36.68
CA SER A 28 4.09 26.58 -35.77
C SER A 28 4.68 25.63 -34.73
N CYS A 29 5.97 25.79 -34.41
CA CYS A 29 6.67 25.05 -33.36
C CYS A 29 5.93 25.10 -32.01
N THR A 30 5.38 26.27 -31.67
CA THR A 30 4.67 26.47 -30.41
C THR A 30 3.40 25.63 -30.33
N ASN A 31 2.66 25.47 -31.43
CA ASN A 31 1.45 24.64 -31.47
C ASN A 31 1.77 23.14 -31.39
N TYR A 32 2.87 22.69 -31.99
CA TYR A 32 3.34 21.31 -31.89
C TYR A 32 3.66 20.92 -30.45
N TYR A 33 4.53 21.70 -29.78
CA TYR A 33 4.90 21.43 -28.39
C TYR A 33 3.74 21.70 -27.41
N ARG A 34 2.87 22.68 -27.69
CA ARG A 34 1.65 22.91 -26.89
C ARG A 34 0.75 21.69 -26.90
N LYS A 35 0.54 21.05 -28.06
CA LYS A 35 -0.26 19.82 -28.15
C LYS A 35 0.35 18.69 -27.31
N ILE A 36 1.64 18.41 -27.49
CA ILE A 36 2.35 17.39 -26.69
C ILE A 36 2.21 17.70 -25.20
N TYR A 37 2.43 18.95 -24.82
CA TYR A 37 2.32 19.37 -23.43
C TYR A 37 0.92 19.13 -22.86
N VAL A 38 -0.13 19.54 -23.58
CA VAL A 38 -1.52 19.31 -23.16
C VAL A 38 -1.85 17.81 -23.09
N GLU A 39 -1.47 17.02 -24.10
CA GLU A 39 -1.66 15.56 -24.08
C GLU A 39 -0.95 14.90 -22.90
N THR A 40 0.28 15.33 -22.60
CA THR A 40 1.01 14.82 -21.44
C THR A 40 0.35 15.23 -20.13
N LEU A 41 -0.14 16.47 -20.01
CA LEU A 41 -0.87 16.93 -18.82
C LEU A 41 -2.18 16.17 -18.63
N GLU A 42 -2.97 15.99 -19.69
CA GLU A 42 -4.21 15.22 -19.63
C GLU A 42 -3.95 13.76 -19.26
N SER A 43 -2.89 13.16 -19.81
CA SER A 43 -2.45 11.81 -19.45
C SER A 43 -2.08 11.73 -17.96
N ILE A 44 -1.27 12.67 -17.46
CA ILE A 44 -0.90 12.74 -16.04
C ILE A 44 -2.14 12.91 -15.16
N ILE A 45 -3.05 13.81 -15.52
CA ILE A 45 -4.30 14.03 -14.77
C ILE A 45 -5.15 12.76 -14.75
N ASN A 46 -5.28 12.06 -15.87
CA ASN A 46 -6.04 10.80 -15.93
C ASN A 46 -5.38 9.68 -15.13
N LEU A 47 -4.05 9.58 -15.16
CA LEU A 47 -3.30 8.63 -14.32
C LEU A 47 -3.50 8.94 -12.83
N LEU A 48 -3.45 10.22 -12.44
CA LEU A 48 -3.73 10.66 -11.07
C LEU A 48 -5.17 10.35 -10.66
N ARG A 49 -6.14 10.66 -11.52
CA ARG A 49 -7.55 10.31 -11.29
C ARG A 49 -7.70 8.81 -11.08
N ASN A 50 -7.24 7.99 -12.04
CA ASN A 50 -7.30 6.53 -11.95
C ASN A 50 -6.57 5.96 -10.72
N ARG A 51 -5.54 6.64 -10.22
CA ARG A 51 -4.82 6.27 -8.98
C ARG A 51 -5.65 6.55 -7.73
N PHE A 52 -6.34 7.69 -7.65
CA PHE A 52 -7.06 8.12 -6.45
C PHE A 52 -8.57 7.81 -6.46
N THR A 53 -9.15 7.42 -7.60
CA THR A 53 -10.56 7.02 -7.73
C THR A 53 -10.77 5.51 -7.70
N GLN A 54 -9.76 4.75 -7.24
CA GLN A 54 -9.85 3.29 -7.14
C GLN A 54 -10.95 2.88 -6.14
N ARG A 55 -11.70 1.82 -6.48
CA ARG A 55 -12.75 1.25 -5.62
C ARG A 55 -12.25 0.99 -4.20
N ASN A 56 -11.04 0.44 -4.06
CA ASN A 56 -10.42 0.12 -2.77
C ASN A 56 -10.13 1.37 -1.92
N PHE A 57 -9.80 2.51 -2.55
CA PHE A 57 -9.58 3.76 -1.82
C PHE A 57 -10.90 4.32 -1.30
N LYS A 58 -11.96 4.28 -2.11
CA LYS A 58 -13.31 4.67 -1.66
C LYS A 58 -13.76 3.81 -0.48
N LEU A 59 -13.55 2.50 -0.56
CA LEU A 59 -13.85 1.54 0.50
C LEU A 59 -13.12 1.85 1.81
N LEU A 60 -11.83 2.20 1.73
CA LEU A 60 -11.04 2.63 2.87
C LEU A 60 -11.60 3.90 3.53
N CYS A 61 -12.01 4.89 2.73
CA CYS A 61 -12.65 6.10 3.25
C CYS A 61 -13.97 5.77 3.98
N GLU A 62 -14.76 4.83 3.46
CA GLU A 62 -15.98 4.37 4.14
C GLU A 62 -15.68 3.68 5.49
N VAL A 63 -14.63 2.85 5.54
CA VAL A 63 -14.18 2.21 6.80
C VAL A 63 -13.71 3.25 7.81
N GLU A 64 -12.93 4.25 7.38
CA GLU A 64 -12.49 5.36 8.23
C GLU A 64 -13.68 6.18 8.76
N ASN A 65 -14.61 6.53 7.88
CA ASN A 65 -15.82 7.26 8.27
C ASN A 65 -16.64 6.47 9.29
N PHE A 66 -16.74 5.15 9.14
CA PHE A 66 -17.41 4.28 10.10
C PHE A 66 -16.69 4.24 11.46
N ILE A 67 -15.36 4.09 11.48
CA ILE A 67 -14.59 4.10 12.73
C ILE A 67 -14.82 5.43 13.46
N LEU A 68 -14.74 6.56 12.74
CA LEU A 68 -14.92 7.89 13.30
C LEU A 68 -16.37 8.16 13.73
N SER A 69 -17.37 7.66 13.00
CA SER A 69 -18.77 7.87 13.35
C SER A 69 -19.13 7.17 14.66
N ILE A 70 -18.74 5.90 14.82
CA ILE A 70 -19.00 5.11 16.04
C ILE A 70 -18.27 5.67 17.26
N CYS A 71 -17.07 6.23 17.09
CA CYS A 71 -16.35 6.86 18.19
C CYS A 71 -17.07 8.11 18.73
N ASN A 72 -17.86 8.80 17.89
CA ASN A 72 -18.52 10.05 18.27
C ASN A 72 -19.98 9.86 18.69
N LYS A 73 -20.71 8.95 18.04
CA LYS A 73 -22.14 8.72 18.27
C LYS A 73 -22.48 7.23 18.15
N PRO A 74 -23.49 6.74 18.89
CA PRO A 74 -24.01 5.40 18.69
C PRO A 74 -24.61 5.24 17.27
N PRO A 75 -24.73 4.00 16.77
CA PRO A 75 -25.35 3.73 15.48
C PRO A 75 -26.85 4.08 15.49
N ASP A 76 -27.26 5.12 14.76
CA ASP A 76 -28.67 5.54 14.64
C ASP A 76 -29.39 4.78 13.51
N GLY A 77 -29.35 3.44 13.48
CA GLY A 77 -30.12 2.54 12.59
C GLY A 77 -29.98 2.70 11.06
N SER A 78 -29.41 3.81 10.60
CA SER A 78 -29.16 4.30 9.24
C SER A 78 -27.71 4.08 8.82
N ASN A 79 -26.95 3.33 9.63
CA ASN A 79 -25.55 3.01 9.39
C ASN A 79 -25.42 1.94 8.29
N ASP A 80 -25.70 2.32 7.05
CA ASP A 80 -25.49 1.54 5.83
C ASP A 80 -24.02 1.14 5.62
N HIS A 81 -23.08 1.73 6.37
CA HIS A 81 -21.65 1.42 6.29
C HIS A 81 -21.26 0.03 6.82
N ILE A 82 -22.10 -0.62 7.64
CA ILE A 82 -21.83 -2.00 8.10
C ILE A 82 -21.82 -2.97 6.90
N GLY A 83 -22.69 -2.74 5.90
CA GLY A 83 -22.71 -3.52 4.66
C GLY A 83 -21.38 -3.46 3.90
N VAL A 84 -20.72 -2.31 3.92
CA VAL A 84 -19.44 -2.07 3.26
C VAL A 84 -18.29 -2.80 3.98
N ILE A 85 -18.33 -2.83 5.32
CA ILE A 85 -17.38 -3.59 6.15
C ILE A 85 -17.57 -5.09 5.97
N ILE A 86 -18.82 -5.53 5.80
CA ILE A 86 -19.13 -6.91 5.44
C ILE A 86 -18.53 -7.26 4.07
N GLU A 87 -18.50 -6.36 3.08
CA GLU A 87 -17.85 -6.65 1.80
C GLU A 87 -16.32 -6.77 1.94
N PHE A 88 -15.71 -5.96 2.81
CA PHE A 88 -14.25 -5.84 2.88
C PHE A 88 -13.57 -6.79 3.88
N CYS A 89 -14.13 -6.93 5.09
CA CYS A 89 -13.49 -7.63 6.22
C CYS A 89 -14.18 -8.97 6.56
N ARG A 90 -14.93 -9.53 5.61
CA ARG A 90 -15.90 -10.61 5.83
C ARG A 90 -15.34 -11.84 6.56
N HIS A 91 -14.04 -12.11 6.39
CA HIS A 91 -13.36 -13.27 6.98
C HIS A 91 -12.53 -12.92 8.22
N ASP A 92 -12.18 -11.65 8.42
CA ASP A 92 -11.26 -11.22 9.48
C ASP A 92 -12.00 -10.71 10.73
N ILE A 93 -13.27 -10.32 10.58
CA ILE A 93 -14.05 -9.65 11.62
C ILE A 93 -15.41 -10.32 11.84
N ASN A 94 -15.77 -10.52 13.11
CA ASN A 94 -17.11 -10.94 13.48
C ASN A 94 -18.05 -9.73 13.52
N VAL A 95 -18.85 -9.59 12.46
CA VAL A 95 -19.73 -8.43 12.23
C VAL A 95 -20.80 -8.30 13.31
N GLU A 96 -21.37 -9.41 13.80
CA GLU A 96 -22.40 -9.38 14.84
C GLU A 96 -21.83 -8.87 16.17
N LYS A 97 -20.62 -9.33 16.53
CA LYS A 97 -19.91 -8.80 17.69
C LYS A 97 -19.54 -7.33 17.52
N LEU A 98 -19.03 -6.94 16.35
CA LEU A 98 -18.70 -5.54 16.06
C LEU A 98 -19.93 -4.63 16.19
N LYS A 99 -21.10 -5.07 15.74
CA LYS A 99 -22.35 -4.32 15.93
C LYS A 99 -22.65 -4.10 17.41
N VAL A 100 -22.53 -5.14 18.24
CA VAL A 100 -22.75 -5.01 19.69
C VAL A 100 -21.73 -4.06 20.32
N GLU A 101 -20.45 -4.20 19.98
CA GLU A 101 -19.39 -3.30 20.44
C GLU A 101 -19.66 -1.84 20.03
N SER A 102 -20.16 -1.61 18.81
CA SER A 102 -20.41 -0.26 18.27
C SER A 102 -21.38 0.57 19.10
N PHE A 103 -22.33 -0.05 19.80
CA PHE A 103 -23.24 0.68 20.68
C PHE A 103 -22.55 1.25 21.93
N MET A 104 -21.53 0.55 22.45
CA MET A 104 -20.85 0.95 23.69
C MET A 104 -19.58 1.78 23.46
N ILE A 105 -19.00 1.72 22.26
CA ILE A 105 -17.76 2.43 21.93
C ILE A 105 -17.89 3.95 22.14
N SER A 106 -18.98 4.56 21.67
CA SER A 106 -19.15 6.02 21.77
C SER A 106 -19.08 6.53 23.23
N ASP A 107 -19.65 5.77 24.17
CA ASP A 107 -19.66 6.13 25.59
C ASP A 107 -18.30 5.87 26.26
N PHE A 108 -17.61 4.80 25.87
CA PHE A 108 -16.22 4.57 26.28
C PHE A 108 -15.31 5.74 25.87
N PHE A 109 -15.42 6.21 24.63
CA PHE A 109 -14.60 7.32 24.13
C PHE A 109 -14.95 8.65 24.82
N LYS A 110 -16.24 8.96 25.04
CA LYS A 110 -16.65 10.13 25.83
C LYS A 110 -16.08 10.09 27.25
N ALA A 111 -16.18 8.94 27.92
CA ALA A 111 -15.64 8.75 29.27
C ALA A 111 -14.11 8.91 29.30
N ALA A 112 -13.40 8.37 28.30
CA ALA A 112 -11.95 8.48 28.19
C ALA A 112 -11.50 9.93 27.95
N ILE A 113 -12.17 10.67 27.07
CA ILE A 113 -11.89 12.09 26.78
C ILE A 113 -12.07 12.94 28.04
N ASN A 114 -13.19 12.75 28.75
CA ASN A 114 -13.49 13.48 29.98
C ASN A 114 -12.48 13.20 31.08
N THR A 115 -12.07 11.94 31.25
CA THR A 115 -11.08 11.56 32.28
C THR A 115 -9.69 12.12 31.98
N ASN A 116 -9.28 12.15 30.71
CA ASN A 116 -7.96 12.63 30.31
C ASN A 116 -7.88 14.16 30.16
N GLN A 117 -8.94 14.91 30.55
CA GLN A 117 -9.04 16.37 30.40
C GLN A 117 -8.71 16.86 28.97
N MET A 118 -8.98 16.04 27.96
CA MET A 118 -8.71 16.42 26.57
C MET A 118 -9.82 17.36 26.10
N LYS A 119 -9.47 18.55 25.60
CA LYS A 119 -10.44 19.51 25.02
C LYS A 119 -10.90 19.09 23.61
N ILE A 120 -11.31 17.83 23.45
CA ILE A 120 -11.75 17.28 22.16
C ILE A 120 -13.27 17.26 22.13
N LYS A 121 -13.86 18.05 21.23
CA LYS A 121 -15.32 18.04 20.98
C LYS A 121 -15.76 16.88 20.08
N GLN A 122 -14.89 16.47 19.16
CA GLN A 122 -15.16 15.40 18.19
C GLN A 122 -13.85 14.72 17.79
N ILE A 123 -13.88 13.39 17.68
CA ILE A 123 -12.77 12.60 17.17
C ILE A 123 -12.82 12.64 15.65
N THR A 124 -11.81 13.25 15.03
CA THR A 124 -11.69 13.40 13.58
C THR A 124 -10.50 12.63 12.99
N LYS A 125 -9.60 12.13 13.84
CA LYS A 125 -8.37 11.45 13.42
C LYS A 125 -8.29 10.05 14.02
N ILE A 126 -7.88 9.09 13.20
CA ILE A 126 -7.62 7.71 13.64
C ILE A 126 -6.46 7.64 14.64
N SER A 127 -5.48 8.55 14.56
CA SER A 127 -4.38 8.62 15.53
C SER A 127 -4.89 8.80 16.97
N THR A 128 -5.88 9.68 17.14
CA THR A 128 -6.53 9.93 18.43
C THR A 128 -7.28 8.71 18.94
N VAL A 129 -7.94 7.96 18.05
CA VAL A 129 -8.59 6.68 18.39
C VAL A 129 -7.55 5.70 18.94
N CYS A 130 -6.41 5.58 18.25
CA CYS A 130 -5.31 4.69 18.65
C CYS A 130 -4.69 5.10 20.00
N GLU A 131 -4.48 6.40 20.23
CA GLU A 131 -3.94 6.91 21.50
C GLU A 131 -4.86 6.55 22.68
N ILE A 132 -6.16 6.76 22.53
CA ILE A 132 -7.16 6.44 23.58
C ILE A 132 -7.21 4.93 23.84
N LEU A 133 -7.21 4.09 22.80
CA LEU A 133 -7.18 2.64 22.97
C LEU A 133 -5.86 2.12 23.56
N ASN A 134 -4.74 2.77 23.28
CA ASN A 134 -3.44 2.39 23.82
C ASN A 134 -3.24 2.82 25.27
N THR A 135 -3.83 3.94 25.69
CA THR A 135 -3.75 4.42 27.08
C THR A 135 -4.56 3.54 28.04
N ARG A 136 -5.67 2.95 27.58
CA ARG A 136 -6.51 2.04 28.39
C ARG A 136 -6.50 0.63 27.80
N LYS A 137 -5.64 -0.26 28.32
CA LYS A 137 -5.58 -1.67 27.90
C LYS A 137 -6.94 -2.37 27.92
N ILE A 138 -7.79 -2.04 28.90
CA ILE A 138 -9.18 -2.52 29.03
C ILE A 138 -10.01 -2.26 27.76
N GLY A 139 -9.79 -1.14 27.06
CA GLY A 139 -10.53 -0.83 25.83
C GLY A 139 -10.28 -1.87 24.72
N LYS A 140 -9.07 -2.42 24.63
CA LYS A 140 -8.73 -3.46 23.64
C LYS A 140 -9.32 -4.82 24.00
N GLU A 141 -9.40 -5.12 25.30
CA GLU A 141 -9.97 -6.37 25.79
C GLU A 141 -11.50 -6.38 25.68
N MET A 142 -12.13 -5.21 25.90
CA MET A 142 -13.58 -5.02 25.78
C MET A 142 -14.05 -4.91 24.32
N PHE A 143 -13.27 -4.28 23.45
CA PHE A 143 -13.64 -4.03 22.05
C PHE A 143 -12.67 -4.73 21.09
N GLN A 144 -12.71 -6.06 21.08
CA GLN A 144 -11.74 -6.88 20.36
C GLN A 144 -11.94 -6.79 18.86
N GLU A 145 -13.20 -6.78 18.38
CA GLU A 145 -13.48 -6.67 16.96
C GLU A 145 -13.19 -5.26 16.43
N PHE A 146 -13.41 -4.24 17.27
CA PHE A 146 -13.01 -2.87 16.94
C PHE A 146 -11.49 -2.68 16.88
N ASP A 147 -10.71 -3.24 17.83
CA ASP A 147 -9.24 -3.22 17.78
C ASP A 147 -8.72 -3.94 16.53
N LYS A 148 -9.31 -5.09 16.16
CA LYS A 148 -9.00 -5.79 14.90
C LYS A 148 -9.30 -4.92 13.68
N LEU A 149 -10.45 -4.26 13.63
CA LEU A 149 -10.82 -3.38 12.52
C LEU A 149 -9.81 -2.26 12.32
N ILE A 150 -9.39 -1.61 13.42
CA ILE A 150 -8.38 -0.54 13.37
C ILE A 150 -7.03 -1.09 12.88
N ARG A 151 -6.59 -2.24 13.40
CA ARG A 151 -5.34 -2.86 12.94
C ARG A 151 -5.39 -3.18 11.46
N LEU A 152 -6.49 -3.76 10.99
CA LEU A 152 -6.68 -4.08 9.58
C LEU A 152 -6.60 -2.78 8.76
N TYR A 153 -7.34 -1.74 9.15
CA TYR A 153 -7.28 -0.42 8.50
C TYR A 153 -5.83 0.10 8.40
N LEU A 154 -5.06 0.06 9.49
CA LEU A 154 -3.68 0.54 9.53
C LEU A 154 -2.69 -0.31 8.72
N THR A 155 -3.00 -1.58 8.49
CA THR A 155 -2.15 -2.49 7.69
C THR A 155 -2.39 -2.40 6.20
N ILE A 156 -3.50 -1.80 5.77
CA ILE A 156 -3.81 -1.71 4.34
C ILE A 156 -2.84 -0.72 3.69
N PRO A 157 -2.12 -1.15 2.64
CA PRO A 157 -1.27 -0.24 1.90
C PRO A 157 -2.14 0.74 1.10
N VAL A 158 -2.41 1.91 1.68
CA VAL A 158 -3.11 3.02 1.00
C VAL A 158 -2.23 3.62 -0.11
N THR A 159 -0.92 3.44 -0.01
CA THR A 159 0.05 3.97 -0.97
C THR A 159 0.78 2.85 -1.71
N THR A 160 1.06 3.10 -2.99
CA THR A 160 1.92 2.26 -3.82
C THR A 160 3.39 2.37 -3.46
N ALA A 161 3.78 3.22 -2.50
CA ALA A 161 5.18 3.48 -2.17
C ALA A 161 5.94 2.22 -1.75
N THR A 162 5.28 1.27 -1.08
CA THR A 162 5.87 -0.03 -0.72
C THR A 162 6.09 -0.91 -1.95
N ALA A 163 5.14 -0.95 -2.88
CA ALA A 163 5.26 -1.66 -4.16
C ALA A 163 6.33 -1.01 -5.06
N GLU A 164 6.36 0.32 -5.17
CA GLU A 164 7.36 1.07 -5.92
C GLU A 164 8.77 0.86 -5.35
N ARG A 165 8.90 0.85 -4.01
CA ARG A 165 10.16 0.48 -3.34
C ARG A 165 10.56 -0.96 -3.71
N ALA A 166 9.62 -1.90 -3.67
CA ALA A 166 9.86 -3.29 -4.04
C ALA A 166 10.32 -3.43 -5.51
N PHE A 167 9.69 -2.71 -6.45
CA PHE A 167 10.10 -2.68 -7.85
C PHE A 167 11.46 -2.01 -8.07
N SER A 168 11.76 -0.94 -7.32
CA SER A 168 13.09 -0.31 -7.34
C SER A 168 14.17 -1.30 -6.87
N THR A 169 13.91 -2.02 -5.77
CA THR A 169 14.81 -3.07 -5.30
C THR A 169 14.89 -4.25 -6.27
N LEU A 170 13.79 -4.61 -6.92
CA LEU A 170 13.76 -5.64 -7.94
C LEU A 170 14.67 -5.30 -9.11
N ASN A 171 14.66 -4.05 -9.59
CA ASN A 171 15.56 -3.58 -10.65
C ASN A 171 17.05 -3.66 -10.26
N ARG A 172 17.37 -3.55 -8.95
CA ARG A 172 18.75 -3.72 -8.45
C ARG A 172 19.15 -5.20 -8.37
N VAL A 173 18.23 -6.07 -7.96
CA VAL A 173 18.47 -7.51 -7.85
C VAL A 173 18.51 -8.16 -9.23
N LYS A 174 17.50 -7.91 -10.06
CA LYS A 174 17.34 -8.35 -11.45
C LYS A 174 17.56 -7.17 -12.39
N ASN A 175 18.81 -7.01 -12.82
CA ASN A 175 19.21 -6.01 -13.79
C ASN A 175 19.48 -6.65 -15.17
N ALA A 176 19.69 -5.82 -16.19
CA ALA A 176 19.87 -6.25 -17.58
C ALA A 176 21.06 -7.20 -17.80
N LEU A 177 22.02 -7.26 -16.88
CA LEU A 177 23.18 -8.16 -16.95
C LEU A 177 22.92 -9.54 -16.33
N ARG A 178 21.83 -9.70 -15.56
CA ARG A 178 21.48 -10.94 -14.83
C ARG A 178 20.27 -11.63 -15.45
N THR A 179 20.32 -11.87 -16.75
CA THR A 179 19.20 -12.45 -17.52
C THR A 179 18.97 -13.94 -17.27
N SER A 180 19.98 -14.68 -16.80
CA SER A 180 19.91 -16.12 -16.51
C SER A 180 19.40 -16.48 -15.10
N MET A 181 18.95 -15.48 -14.32
CA MET A 181 18.48 -15.70 -12.95
C MET A 181 17.14 -16.44 -12.93
N THR A 182 17.08 -17.59 -12.25
CA THR A 182 15.83 -18.34 -12.06
C THR A 182 14.86 -17.59 -11.13
N GLN A 183 13.57 -17.84 -11.28
CA GLN A 183 12.55 -17.22 -10.43
C GLN A 183 12.73 -17.57 -8.95
N SER A 184 13.13 -18.80 -8.64
CA SER A 184 13.43 -19.23 -7.27
C SER A 184 14.57 -18.40 -6.67
N ARG A 185 15.68 -18.24 -7.40
CA ARG A 185 16.81 -17.43 -6.94
C ARG A 185 16.41 -15.97 -6.76
N LEU A 186 15.62 -15.42 -7.67
CA LEU A 186 15.12 -14.05 -7.57
C LEU A 186 14.30 -13.83 -6.29
N ASN A 187 13.37 -14.73 -6.00
CA ASN A 187 12.54 -14.67 -4.80
C ASN A 187 13.39 -14.72 -3.53
N HIS A 188 14.36 -15.63 -3.44
CA HIS A 188 15.27 -15.73 -2.30
C HIS A 188 16.12 -14.46 -2.12
N CYS A 189 16.69 -13.92 -3.19
CA CYS A 189 17.47 -12.68 -3.13
C CYS A 189 16.63 -11.47 -2.71
N LEU A 190 15.39 -11.39 -3.21
CA LEU A 190 14.48 -10.31 -2.84
C LEU A 190 14.07 -10.41 -1.36
N LEU A 191 13.77 -11.62 -0.86
CA LEU A 191 13.48 -11.85 0.56
C LEU A 191 14.66 -11.47 1.46
N ALA A 192 15.88 -11.85 1.08
CA ALA A 192 17.10 -11.46 1.79
C ALA A 192 17.27 -9.94 1.84
N HIS A 193 16.91 -9.24 0.75
CA HIS A 193 16.98 -7.78 0.70
C HIS A 193 15.90 -7.09 1.54
N ILE A 194 14.65 -7.56 1.48
CA ILE A 194 13.53 -7.02 2.26
C ILE A 194 13.75 -7.24 3.76
N TYR A 195 14.22 -8.42 4.15
CA TYR A 195 14.45 -8.80 5.54
C TYR A 195 15.92 -8.68 5.95
N LYS A 196 16.67 -7.75 5.36
CA LYS A 196 18.10 -7.56 5.61
C LYS A 196 18.42 -7.48 7.11
N GLU A 197 17.66 -6.68 7.87
CA GLU A 197 17.88 -6.53 9.32
C GLU A 197 17.70 -7.83 10.10
N LYS A 198 16.83 -8.74 9.65
CA LYS A 198 16.69 -10.06 10.26
C LYS A 198 17.82 -10.97 9.82
N LEU A 199 18.24 -10.89 8.55
CA LEU A 199 19.34 -11.67 8.00
C LEU A 199 20.67 -11.32 8.67
N ASP A 200 20.92 -10.04 8.93
CA ASP A 200 22.13 -9.54 9.60
C ASP A 200 22.24 -10.04 11.06
N LYS A 201 21.13 -10.49 11.67
CA LYS A 201 21.11 -11.10 13.02
C LYS A 201 21.33 -12.61 13.00
N ILE A 202 21.32 -13.26 11.83
CA ILE A 202 21.52 -14.70 11.72
C ILE A 202 23.02 -14.98 11.77
N ASP A 203 23.42 -15.89 12.66
CA ASP A 203 24.81 -16.33 12.77
C ASP A 203 25.25 -17.07 11.49
N PRO A 204 26.27 -16.56 10.75
CA PRO A 204 26.76 -17.21 9.54
C PRO A 204 27.29 -18.62 9.81
N ASN A 205 27.80 -18.91 11.01
CA ASN A 205 28.30 -20.24 11.36
C ASN A 205 27.17 -21.27 11.40
N GLN A 206 25.98 -20.88 11.84
CA GLN A 206 24.79 -21.74 11.81
C GLN A 206 24.33 -22.03 10.39
N ILE A 207 24.39 -21.03 9.49
CA ILE A 207 24.04 -21.19 8.08
C ILE A 207 25.03 -22.16 7.43
N MET A 208 26.33 -21.99 7.69
CA MET A 208 27.39 -22.84 7.16
C MET A 208 27.23 -24.27 7.63
N SER A 209 27.01 -24.48 8.94
CA SER A 209 26.78 -25.81 9.52
C SER A 209 25.58 -26.50 8.88
N LYS A 210 24.45 -25.81 8.73
CA LYS A 210 23.27 -26.36 8.03
C LYS A 210 23.57 -26.71 6.58
N PHE A 211 24.33 -25.87 5.87
CA PHE A 211 24.69 -26.10 4.47
C PHE A 211 25.57 -27.34 4.27
N ILE A 212 26.54 -27.54 5.18
CA ILE A 212 27.44 -28.70 5.21
C ILE A 212 26.66 -29.97 5.53
N LEU A 213 25.84 -29.94 6.59
CA LEU A 213 25.03 -31.09 7.03
C LEU A 213 23.94 -31.50 6.02
N SER A 214 23.54 -30.60 5.13
CA SER A 214 22.53 -30.89 4.10
C SER A 214 23.02 -31.87 3.02
N ASN A 215 24.31 -32.21 2.95
CA ASN A 215 24.85 -33.14 1.95
C ASN A 215 26.09 -33.87 2.48
N GLU A 216 26.05 -35.21 2.49
CA GLU A 216 27.16 -36.06 2.96
C GLU A 216 28.48 -35.78 2.24
N LYS A 217 28.46 -35.44 0.93
CA LYS A 217 29.67 -35.05 0.19
C LYS A 217 30.26 -33.72 0.67
N ARG A 218 29.43 -32.80 1.15
CA ARG A 218 29.90 -31.53 1.73
C ARG A 218 30.47 -31.77 3.12
N LYS A 219 29.84 -32.64 3.90
CA LYS A 219 30.30 -33.03 5.24
C LYS A 219 31.69 -33.67 5.20
N THR A 220 31.95 -34.57 4.25
CA THR A 220 33.28 -35.17 4.09
C THR A 220 34.33 -34.19 3.59
N PHE A 221 33.96 -33.23 2.72
CA PHE A 221 34.89 -32.26 2.16
C PHE A 221 35.26 -31.12 3.13
N PHE A 222 34.26 -30.54 3.81
CA PHE A 222 34.46 -29.40 4.72
C PHE A 222 34.74 -29.83 6.17
N GLY A 223 34.46 -31.08 6.54
CA GLY A 223 34.55 -31.57 7.91
C GLY A 223 33.51 -30.95 8.85
N LEU A 224 33.46 -31.44 10.10
CA LEU A 224 32.79 -30.76 11.21
C LEU A 224 33.74 -29.68 11.77
N MET A 225 34.18 -28.76 10.91
CA MET A 225 34.81 -27.53 11.39
C MET A 225 33.64 -26.59 11.69
N PHE A 226 33.21 -26.50 12.95
CA PHE A 226 32.61 -25.38 13.71
C PHE A 226 32.02 -25.94 15.01
#